data_AF-A0A934FI10-F1
#
_entry.id   AF-A0A934FI10-F1
#
_cell.length_a   1.000
_cell.length_b   1.000
_cell.length_c   1.000
_cell.angle_alpha   90.00
_cell.angle_beta   90.00
_cell.angle_gamma   90.00
#
_symmetry.space_group_name_H-M   'P 1'
#
loop_
_entity.id
_entity.type
_entity.pdbx_description
1 polymer ?
#
loop_
_entity_poly.entity_id
_entity_poly.type
_entity_poly.pdbx_seq_one_letter_code
_entity_poly.pdbx_strand_id
1 'polypeptide(L)'
;MRTTCSTNGPRNCEGKTNCNLRQRFSDFVARCVNWFRSRFTRRASLWALAAWLALGATGGHALAQDQSGLTAMLVTMKVVPLADGKERLVHAVEVRPGEVVQYVATYRNAFAAGIRDLQPALPIPAGMQFVPGSATPQPTHASLDGRVFEPVPLTRLVKLADGSVRTQAVPASEYRALRWSLGDLAGGASTNVTARARLLLRGWWKVDSKSESKSCSQLTFNSFKSMPISGASSYIHTLNDFLPHWEQVNTSLGAGGPLVLRNPNGPTRPTINRAALVTMRDDLQAKHTDITGQMNNVQIAAATLKTMKEALHLRGGQFNDAERSDLAGTAYVEALPMLPSPGDGQEVFVEPMDDIATLWPKVNAAAGIPGFTPPLLLLGAYPVADFATALGLLKGQFETVRKEDFLVSFKIKERNKMQDAIYPVLKAYRQAVLTKFAANDPLVLSLPKLTPEPGSTPDPVTANGTWNAPSTQGKLTWDASIAPDLDQYEVRWSPGPTYDASLEVVIGNVAPTATREFLTTQGLLTSGDVSNFKVYVKTTTGNERGSNTVKITRP
;
A
#
# COMPACT_ATOMS: atom_id res chain seq x y z
N MET A 1 -5.11 -37.46 47.78
CA MET A 1 -6.03 -38.20 46.88
C MET A 1 -7.11 -37.22 46.46
N ARG A 2 -7.00 -36.61 45.28
CA ARG A 2 -7.56 -37.03 43.98
C ARG A 2 -9.02 -36.56 43.80
N THR A 3 -9.22 -35.72 42.77
CA THR A 3 -10.43 -35.58 41.90
C THR A 3 -11.71 -35.02 42.56
N THR A 4 -12.57 -34.20 41.93
CA THR A 4 -12.92 -33.97 40.51
C THR A 4 -13.84 -32.75 40.36
N CYS A 5 -13.88 -32.18 39.15
CA CYS A 5 -14.84 -31.18 38.65
C CYS A 5 -16.32 -31.62 38.73
N SER A 6 -17.28 -30.67 38.72
CA SER A 6 -18.25 -30.46 37.62
C SER A 6 -19.54 -29.71 38.04
N THR A 7 -20.01 -28.83 37.13
CA THR A 7 -21.41 -28.48 36.77
C THR A 7 -22.31 -27.70 37.75
N ASN A 8 -22.59 -26.41 37.48
CA ASN A 8 -23.77 -25.97 36.69
C ASN A 8 -24.01 -24.43 36.70
N GLY A 9 -23.89 -23.83 35.49
CA GLY A 9 -24.81 -22.83 34.89
C GLY A 9 -24.92 -21.38 35.41
N PRO A 10 -24.74 -20.37 34.55
CA PRO A 10 -25.39 -19.07 34.73
C PRO A 10 -26.62 -18.89 33.84
N ARG A 11 -27.58 -18.16 34.41
CA ARG A 11 -28.87 -17.75 33.87
C ARG A 11 -28.72 -16.69 32.77
N ASN A 12 -29.73 -16.67 31.91
CA ASN A 12 -29.98 -15.76 30.80
C ASN A 12 -29.76 -14.28 31.11
N CYS A 13 -29.01 -13.61 30.23
CA CYS A 13 -29.24 -12.23 29.83
C CYS A 13 -29.47 -12.23 28.32
N GLU A 14 -30.74 -12.08 27.91
CA GLU A 14 -31.12 -11.69 26.56
C GLU A 14 -30.84 -10.19 26.36
N GLY A 15 -30.34 -9.83 25.18
CA GLY A 15 -30.31 -8.44 24.72
C GLY A 15 -28.98 -8.03 24.07
N LYS A 16 -29.04 -7.84 22.74
CA LYS A 16 -28.00 -7.29 21.83
C LYS A 16 -27.08 -8.32 21.16
N THR A 17 -27.65 -9.03 20.20
CA THR A 17 -26.93 -9.53 19.02
C THR A 17 -26.52 -8.38 18.11
N ASN A 18 -25.37 -8.56 17.46
CA ASN A 18 -24.75 -7.74 16.41
C ASN A 18 -23.73 -6.68 16.89
N CYS A 19 -22.55 -7.13 17.32
CA CYS A 19 -21.34 -6.33 17.29
C CYS A 19 -20.10 -7.10 16.79
N ASN A 20 -19.70 -6.69 15.57
CA ASN A 20 -18.35 -6.43 15.10
C ASN A 20 -17.26 -7.53 15.17
N LEU A 21 -17.09 -8.20 14.03
CA LEU A 21 -15.89 -8.97 13.67
C LEU A 21 -14.59 -8.15 13.74
N ARG A 22 -14.66 -6.81 13.60
CA ARG A 22 -13.51 -5.88 13.71
C ARG A 22 -13.04 -5.65 15.15
N GLN A 23 -13.96 -5.55 16.11
CA GLN A 23 -13.63 -5.36 17.53
C GLN A 23 -12.94 -6.60 18.11
N ARG A 24 -13.36 -7.79 17.67
CA ARG A 24 -12.69 -9.05 18.02
C ARG A 24 -11.28 -9.17 17.46
N PHE A 25 -10.94 -8.44 16.39
CA PHE A 25 -9.59 -8.43 15.80
C PHE A 25 -8.66 -7.46 16.54
N SER A 26 -9.12 -6.26 16.90
CA SER A 26 -8.34 -5.34 17.74
C SER A 26 -8.11 -5.90 19.14
N ASP A 27 -9.12 -6.54 19.72
CA ASP A 27 -9.01 -7.25 21.00
C ASP A 27 -8.10 -8.47 20.93
N PHE A 28 -8.02 -9.13 19.77
CA PHE A 28 -7.11 -10.25 19.52
C PHE A 28 -5.66 -9.74 19.40
N VAL A 29 -5.43 -8.64 18.68
CA VAL A 29 -4.12 -7.99 18.54
C VAL A 29 -3.63 -7.47 19.90
N ALA A 30 -4.48 -6.82 20.68
CA ALA A 30 -4.13 -6.34 22.02
C ALA A 30 -3.82 -7.49 22.99
N ARG A 31 -4.55 -8.61 22.91
CA ARG A 31 -4.28 -9.83 23.70
C ARG A 31 -2.99 -10.53 23.28
N CYS A 32 -2.66 -10.55 21.98
CA CYS A 32 -1.38 -11.09 21.48
C CYS A 32 -0.18 -10.25 21.94
N VAL A 33 -0.29 -8.92 21.94
CA VAL A 33 0.77 -8.01 22.40
C VAL A 33 1.00 -8.12 23.91
N ASN A 34 -0.07 -8.22 24.71
CA ASN A 34 0.03 -8.39 26.16
C ASN A 34 0.48 -9.80 26.58
N TRP A 35 0.15 -10.83 25.81
CA TRP A 35 0.69 -12.20 25.98
C TRP A 35 2.20 -12.24 25.69
N PHE A 36 2.68 -11.47 24.71
CA PHE A 36 4.10 -11.38 24.36
C PHE A 36 4.92 -10.63 25.42
N ARG A 37 4.38 -9.52 25.96
CA ARG A 37 5.04 -8.72 27.02
C ARG A 37 5.20 -9.45 28.36
N SER A 38 4.29 -10.36 28.70
CA SER A 38 4.24 -11.02 30.02
C SER A 38 5.06 -12.31 30.14
N ARG A 39 5.61 -12.86 29.04
CA ARG A 39 6.27 -14.19 29.00
C ARG A 39 7.77 -14.18 28.73
N PHE A 40 8.40 -13.02 28.48
CA PHE A 40 9.81 -12.92 28.09
C PHE A 40 10.70 -12.05 28.99
N THR A 41 10.20 -11.60 30.15
CA THR A 41 11.02 -10.95 31.17
C THR A 41 11.41 -11.95 32.25
N ARG A 42 12.48 -12.71 31.99
CA ARG A 42 13.49 -13.14 33.00
C ARG A 42 14.52 -14.06 32.34
N ARG A 43 15.77 -13.61 32.41
CA ARG A 43 17.06 -14.26 32.06
C ARG A 43 17.61 -13.89 30.68
N ALA A 44 18.66 -13.07 30.76
CA ALA A 44 19.45 -12.51 29.67
C ALA A 44 20.08 -13.61 28.81
N SER A 45 19.76 -13.61 27.52
CA SER A 45 20.53 -14.24 26.43
C SER A 45 20.03 -13.65 25.12
N LEU A 46 20.96 -13.15 24.30
CA LEU A 46 20.81 -12.37 23.06
C LEU A 46 19.86 -12.97 22.01
N TRP A 47 18.58 -12.60 21.97
CA TRP A 47 17.72 -12.76 20.77
C TRP A 47 16.59 -11.73 20.80
N ALA A 48 16.69 -10.67 19.98
CA ALA A 48 15.63 -9.69 19.78
C ALA A 48 15.01 -9.90 18.39
N LEU A 49 13.84 -10.54 18.35
CA LEU A 49 12.91 -10.43 17.22
C LEU A 49 11.49 -10.45 17.79
N ALA A 50 10.99 -9.25 18.09
CA ALA A 50 9.63 -9.02 18.58
C ALA A 50 9.02 -7.83 17.82
N ALA A 51 7.85 -8.08 17.23
CA ALA A 51 6.95 -7.16 16.51
C ALA A 51 7.56 -6.57 15.23
N TRP A 52 6.95 -6.66 14.05
CA TRP A 52 5.61 -6.18 13.73
C TRP A 52 4.89 -7.09 12.72
N LEU A 53 3.67 -7.49 13.06
CA LEU A 53 2.71 -8.10 12.13
C LEU A 53 1.33 -7.47 12.44
N ALA A 54 1.10 -6.28 11.89
CA ALA A 54 -0.21 -5.65 11.76
C ALA A 54 -0.18 -4.71 10.54
N LEU A 55 -1.03 -5.02 9.56
CA LEU A 55 -1.43 -4.28 8.33
C LEU A 55 -0.60 -3.05 7.87
N GLY A 56 -0.06 -3.16 6.66
CA GLY A 56 0.33 -2.02 5.82
C GLY A 56 1.00 -2.47 4.52
N ALA A 57 0.23 -2.69 3.45
CA ALA A 57 0.80 -2.76 2.10
C ALA A 57 1.05 -1.33 1.59
N THR A 58 2.06 -0.70 2.18
CA THR A 58 2.80 0.45 1.65
C THR A 58 4.25 0.01 1.54
N GLY A 59 4.82 0.11 0.34
CA GLY A 59 6.27 0.07 0.13
C GLY A 59 6.94 -1.30 0.29
N GLY A 60 7.83 -1.61 -0.65
CA GLY A 60 8.98 -2.44 -0.34
C GLY A 60 9.79 -1.71 0.73
N HIS A 61 9.55 -2.05 1.99
CA HIS A 61 10.49 -1.76 3.05
C HIS A 61 11.53 -2.88 3.03
N ALA A 62 12.68 -2.59 2.44
CA ALA A 62 13.92 -3.20 2.91
C ALA A 62 14.07 -2.77 4.37
N LEU A 63 13.70 -3.63 5.32
CA LEU A 63 14.11 -3.48 6.70
C LEU A 63 15.59 -3.91 6.76
N ALA A 64 16.48 -2.95 6.53
CA ALA A 64 17.85 -3.09 6.99
C ALA A 64 17.81 -2.91 8.52
N GLN A 65 17.79 -4.02 9.24
CA GLN A 65 18.04 -4.02 10.67
C GLN A 65 19.56 -3.94 10.87
N ASP A 66 20.09 -2.73 11.00
CA ASP A 66 21.47 -2.52 11.44
C ASP A 66 21.53 -2.64 12.96
N GLN A 67 21.68 -3.88 13.43
CA GLN A 67 22.54 -4.22 14.57
C GLN A 67 22.87 -5.71 14.43
N SER A 68 24.16 -6.01 14.24
CA SER A 68 24.74 -7.23 13.68
C SER A 68 24.58 -7.31 12.16
N GLY A 69 25.69 -7.21 11.42
CA GLY A 69 25.84 -7.26 9.97
C GLY A 69 25.35 -8.53 9.27
N LEU A 70 24.22 -9.12 9.68
CA LEU A 70 23.41 -10.04 8.89
C LEU A 70 22.10 -9.34 8.52
N THR A 71 21.92 -8.97 7.26
CA THR A 71 20.70 -8.32 6.76
C THR A 71 19.72 -9.36 6.24
N ALA A 72 18.45 -9.32 6.68
CA ALA A 72 17.38 -10.18 6.18
C ALA A 72 16.34 -9.35 5.42
N MET A 73 16.08 -9.71 4.15
CA MET A 73 15.06 -9.07 3.33
C MET A 73 13.98 -10.09 2.97
N LEU A 74 12.73 -9.83 3.39
CA LEU A 74 11.59 -10.69 3.09
C LEU A 74 10.71 -10.03 2.02
N VAL A 75 10.44 -10.75 0.93
CA VAL A 75 9.53 -10.32 -0.13
C VAL A 75 8.40 -11.33 -0.27
N THR A 76 7.18 -10.83 -0.48
CA THR A 76 5.99 -11.66 -0.69
C THR A 76 5.50 -11.52 -2.12
N MET A 77 5.46 -12.64 -2.84
CA MET A 77 4.99 -12.72 -4.23
C MET A 77 3.71 -13.54 -4.30
N LYS A 78 2.71 -13.08 -5.04
CA LYS A 78 1.53 -13.87 -5.37
C LYS A 78 1.87 -14.85 -6.49
N VAL A 79 1.50 -16.12 -6.30
CA VAL A 79 1.63 -17.16 -7.32
C VAL A 79 0.36 -17.15 -8.18
N VAL A 80 0.49 -16.71 -9.43
CA VAL A 80 -0.62 -16.69 -10.39
C VAL A 80 -0.47 -17.88 -11.33
N PRO A 81 -1.39 -18.87 -11.30
CA PRO A 81 -1.37 -19.95 -12.27
C PRO A 81 -1.74 -19.42 -13.67
N LEU A 82 -0.99 -19.80 -14.70
CA LEU A 82 -1.30 -19.53 -16.11
C LEU A 82 -1.99 -20.75 -16.75
N ALA A 83 -2.68 -20.50 -17.85
CA ALA A 83 -3.42 -21.51 -18.61
C ALA A 83 -2.54 -22.62 -19.22
N ASP A 84 -1.22 -22.42 -19.30
CA ASP A 84 -0.24 -23.38 -19.82
C ASP A 84 0.38 -24.28 -18.73
N GLY A 85 -0.12 -24.22 -17.49
CA GLY A 85 0.41 -24.96 -16.35
C GLY A 85 1.69 -24.35 -15.75
N LYS A 86 2.15 -23.20 -16.26
CA LYS A 86 3.25 -22.44 -15.66
C LYS A 86 2.72 -21.46 -14.60
N GLU A 87 3.60 -21.02 -13.72
CA GLU A 87 3.27 -20.07 -12.66
C GLU A 87 4.02 -18.76 -12.90
N ARG A 88 3.34 -17.61 -12.71
CA ARG A 88 3.98 -16.29 -12.69
C ARG A 88 3.93 -15.73 -11.28
N LEU A 89 5.08 -15.28 -10.81
CA LEU A 89 5.21 -14.53 -9.56
C LEU A 89 4.91 -13.06 -9.85
N VAL A 90 3.90 -12.51 -9.18
CA VAL A 90 3.53 -11.09 -9.26
C VAL A 90 3.62 -10.51 -7.86
N HIS A 91 4.12 -9.28 -7.70
CA HIS A 91 4.19 -8.65 -6.38
C HIS A 91 2.79 -8.59 -5.72
N ALA A 92 2.67 -9.08 -4.49
CA ALA A 92 1.38 -9.20 -3.82
C ALA A 92 1.00 -7.89 -3.11
N VAL A 93 0.10 -7.10 -3.71
CA VAL A 93 -0.52 -5.93 -3.04
C VAL A 93 -1.80 -6.33 -2.30
N GLU A 94 -2.49 -7.39 -2.79
CA GLU A 94 -3.69 -7.96 -2.18
C GLU A 94 -3.74 -9.47 -2.44
N VAL A 95 -4.17 -10.26 -1.45
CA VAL A 95 -4.28 -11.73 -1.52
C VAL A 95 -5.71 -12.11 -1.22
N ARG A 96 -6.40 -12.73 -2.18
CA ARG A 96 -7.77 -13.21 -1.99
C ARG A 96 -7.77 -14.57 -1.28
N PRO A 97 -8.81 -14.90 -0.48
CA PRO A 97 -8.91 -16.23 0.13
C PRO A 97 -8.81 -17.35 -0.92
N GLY A 98 -8.02 -18.38 -0.63
CA GLY A 98 -7.72 -19.48 -1.55
C GLY A 98 -6.48 -19.28 -2.41
N GLU A 99 -5.99 -18.05 -2.55
CA GLU A 99 -4.76 -17.76 -3.32
C GLU A 99 -3.49 -18.16 -2.56
N VAL A 100 -2.45 -18.49 -3.32
CA VAL A 100 -1.14 -18.89 -2.81
C VAL A 100 -0.15 -17.73 -2.95
N VAL A 101 0.54 -17.42 -1.86
CA VAL A 101 1.70 -16.53 -1.85
C VAL A 101 2.97 -17.32 -1.64
N GLN A 102 4.07 -16.83 -2.22
CA GLN A 102 5.42 -17.30 -2.02
C GLN A 102 6.20 -16.24 -1.24
N TYR A 103 6.71 -16.64 -0.10
CA TYR A 103 7.68 -15.88 0.67
C TYR A 103 9.08 -16.18 0.13
N VAL A 104 9.86 -15.13 -0.10
CA VAL A 104 11.27 -15.21 -0.44
C VAL A 104 12.03 -14.39 0.59
N ALA A 105 12.80 -15.04 1.44
CA ALA A 105 13.69 -14.37 2.40
C ALA A 105 15.14 -14.51 1.94
N THR A 106 15.81 -13.37 1.77
CA THR A 106 17.22 -13.27 1.40
C THR A 106 18.02 -12.82 2.62
N TYR A 107 19.02 -13.60 3.01
CA TYR A 107 19.93 -13.31 4.10
C TYR A 107 21.30 -12.94 3.53
N ARG A 108 21.84 -11.78 3.90
CA ARG A 108 23.14 -11.27 3.45
C ARG A 108 24.06 -11.05 4.64
N ASN A 109 25.23 -11.69 4.62
CA ASN A 109 26.29 -11.41 5.58
C ASN A 109 27.07 -10.17 5.11
N ALA A 110 26.92 -9.05 5.80
CA ALA A 110 27.63 -7.80 5.59
C ALA A 110 28.98 -7.73 6.33
N PHE A 111 29.32 -8.73 7.16
CA PHE A 111 30.63 -8.81 7.81
C PHE A 111 31.71 -9.36 6.86
N ALA A 112 32.97 -9.07 7.17
CA ALA A 112 34.13 -9.71 6.54
C ALA A 112 34.34 -11.17 7.03
N ALA A 113 33.91 -11.47 8.26
CA ALA A 113 33.96 -12.81 8.84
C ALA A 113 32.73 -13.65 8.45
N GLY A 114 32.91 -14.96 8.32
CA GLY A 114 31.81 -15.90 8.08
C GLY A 114 30.93 -16.11 9.32
N ILE A 115 29.62 -16.23 9.11
CA ILE A 115 28.63 -16.60 10.13
C ILE A 115 28.50 -18.11 10.12
N ARG A 116 28.66 -18.76 11.28
CA ARG A 116 28.50 -20.21 11.41
C ARG A 116 27.08 -20.58 11.82
N ASP A 117 26.62 -21.74 11.33
CA ASP A 117 25.33 -22.35 11.70
C ASP A 117 24.13 -21.39 11.59
N LEU A 118 23.95 -20.80 10.41
CA LEU A 118 22.83 -19.91 10.12
C LEU A 118 21.52 -20.70 10.08
N GLN A 119 20.65 -20.44 11.06
CA GLN A 119 19.37 -21.13 11.20
C GLN A 119 18.17 -20.18 11.17
N PRO A 120 17.80 -19.65 9.99
CA PRO A 120 16.73 -18.66 9.88
C PRO A 120 15.37 -19.28 10.14
N ALA A 121 14.48 -18.51 10.77
CA ALA A 121 13.09 -18.89 11.01
C ALA A 121 12.14 -17.93 10.28
N LEU A 122 11.15 -18.49 9.58
CA LEU A 122 10.10 -17.76 8.88
C LEU A 122 8.75 -18.02 9.56
N PRO A 123 8.09 -17.01 10.14
CA PRO A 123 6.76 -17.16 10.71
C PRO A 123 5.70 -17.33 9.60
N ILE A 124 4.72 -18.19 9.83
CA ILE A 124 3.52 -18.33 8.99
C ILE A 124 2.38 -17.54 9.67
N PRO A 125 1.86 -16.47 9.04
CA PRO A 125 0.83 -15.64 9.65
C PRO A 125 -0.46 -16.41 9.97
N ALA A 126 -1.13 -16.02 11.06
CA ALA A 126 -2.43 -16.56 11.42
C ALA A 126 -3.46 -16.29 10.30
N GLY A 127 -4.17 -17.34 9.86
CA GLY A 127 -5.10 -17.27 8.72
C GLY A 127 -4.48 -17.73 7.40
N MET A 128 -3.18 -18.03 7.37
CA MET A 128 -2.55 -18.73 6.24
C MET A 128 -2.22 -20.19 6.61
N GLN A 129 -2.25 -21.06 5.61
CA GLN A 129 -1.85 -22.46 5.70
C GLN A 129 -0.58 -22.67 4.87
N PHE A 130 0.44 -23.27 5.46
CA PHE A 130 1.63 -23.68 4.71
C PHE A 130 1.28 -24.69 3.62
N VAL A 131 1.88 -24.55 2.43
CA VAL A 131 1.76 -25.52 1.34
C VAL A 131 2.90 -26.54 1.48
N PRO A 132 2.62 -27.80 1.86
CA PRO A 132 3.66 -28.82 2.03
C PRO A 132 4.51 -29.02 0.77
N GLY A 133 5.80 -29.26 0.93
CA GLY A 133 6.74 -29.45 -0.19
C GLY A 133 7.16 -28.18 -0.93
N SER A 134 6.60 -27.02 -0.58
CA SER A 134 6.95 -25.73 -1.22
C SER A 134 8.17 -25.03 -0.63
N ALA A 135 8.71 -25.52 0.49
CA ALA A 135 9.84 -24.90 1.17
C ALA A 135 11.17 -25.32 0.54
N THR A 136 12.05 -24.35 0.30
CA THR A 136 13.42 -24.58 -0.19
C THR A 136 14.41 -23.68 0.55
N PRO A 137 15.65 -24.16 0.84
CA PRO A 137 16.17 -25.50 0.63
C PRO A 137 15.62 -26.54 1.64
N GLN A 138 15.87 -27.83 1.38
CA GLN A 138 15.58 -28.93 2.32
C GLN A 138 16.87 -29.36 3.04
N PRO A 139 16.82 -29.86 4.28
CA PRO A 139 15.62 -30.13 5.09
C PRO A 139 15.02 -28.86 5.72
N THR A 140 13.69 -28.80 5.81
CA THR A 140 12.95 -27.74 6.53
C THR A 140 12.28 -28.31 7.79
N HIS A 141 12.38 -27.60 8.90
CA HIS A 141 11.67 -27.89 10.15
C HIS A 141 10.46 -26.97 10.29
N ALA A 142 9.39 -27.43 10.92
CA ALA A 142 8.20 -26.63 11.24
C ALA A 142 7.92 -26.63 12.74
N SER A 143 7.16 -25.63 13.17
CA SER A 143 6.74 -25.47 14.55
C SER A 143 5.27 -25.07 14.61
N LEU A 144 4.56 -25.54 15.64
CA LEU A 144 3.18 -25.14 15.93
C LEU A 144 3.10 -23.88 16.80
N ASP A 145 4.18 -23.55 17.52
CA ASP A 145 4.21 -22.48 18.52
C ASP A 145 5.37 -21.49 18.33
N GLY A 146 6.24 -21.74 17.36
CA GLY A 146 7.45 -20.96 17.08
C GLY A 146 8.60 -21.24 18.06
N ARG A 147 8.49 -22.27 18.91
CA ARG A 147 9.50 -22.61 19.93
C ARG A 147 10.10 -23.98 19.70
N VAL A 148 9.27 -25.00 19.48
CA VAL A 148 9.73 -26.36 19.20
C VAL A 148 9.68 -26.60 17.69
N PHE A 149 10.84 -26.86 17.09
CA PHE A 149 10.96 -27.10 15.65
C PHE A 149 11.27 -28.58 15.40
N GLU A 150 10.44 -29.21 14.59
CA GLU A 150 10.50 -30.63 14.25
C GLU A 150 10.49 -30.81 12.71
N PRO A 151 11.02 -31.92 12.18
CA PRO A 151 11.08 -32.14 10.74
C PRO A 151 9.67 -32.21 10.14
N VAL A 152 9.49 -31.61 8.96
CA VAL A 152 8.22 -31.67 8.21
C VAL A 152 8.10 -33.04 7.52
N PRO A 153 6.94 -33.74 7.59
CA PRO A 153 5.69 -33.36 8.25
C PRO A 153 5.67 -33.66 9.76
N LEU A 154 5.10 -32.72 10.53
CA LEU A 154 4.88 -32.86 11.97
C LEU A 154 3.88 -33.97 12.29
N THR A 155 4.11 -34.68 13.39
CA THR A 155 3.21 -35.74 13.88
C THR A 155 2.81 -35.47 15.33
N ARG A 156 1.58 -35.83 15.71
CA ARG A 156 1.08 -35.75 17.09
C ARG A 156 0.44 -37.06 17.51
N LEU A 157 0.58 -37.42 18.78
CA LEU A 157 -0.09 -38.56 19.37
C LEU A 157 -1.52 -38.18 19.78
N VAL A 158 -2.53 -38.86 19.22
CA VAL A 158 -3.95 -38.64 19.52
C VAL A 158 -4.50 -39.88 20.21
N LYS A 159 -5.11 -39.67 21.39
CA LYS A 159 -5.81 -40.73 22.13
C LYS A 159 -7.23 -40.86 21.58
N LEU A 160 -7.58 -42.04 21.07
CA LEU A 160 -8.92 -42.33 20.55
C LEU A 160 -9.91 -42.63 21.68
N ALA A 161 -11.20 -42.63 21.35
CA ALA A 161 -12.29 -42.95 22.28
C ALA A 161 -12.20 -44.37 22.87
N ASP A 162 -11.44 -45.26 22.23
CA ASP A 162 -11.14 -46.63 22.69
C ASP A 162 -9.94 -46.72 23.66
N GLY A 163 -9.32 -45.58 24.01
CA GLY A 163 -8.17 -45.52 24.91
C GLY A 163 -6.80 -45.78 24.27
N SER A 164 -6.75 -46.16 23.00
CA SER A 164 -5.50 -46.36 22.24
C SER A 164 -4.90 -45.03 21.79
N VAL A 165 -3.56 -44.97 21.69
CA VAL A 165 -2.83 -43.79 21.19
C VAL A 165 -2.39 -44.06 19.76
N ARG A 166 -2.77 -43.18 18.82
CA ARG A 166 -2.31 -43.24 17.41
C ARG A 166 -1.53 -42.00 17.04
N THR A 167 -0.47 -42.20 16.26
CA THR A 167 0.28 -41.11 15.62
C THR A 167 -0.52 -40.57 14.44
N GLN A 168 -0.87 -39.28 14.49
CA GLN A 168 -1.58 -38.56 13.44
C GLN A 168 -0.70 -37.43 12.89
N ALA A 169 -0.62 -37.30 11.56
CA ALA A 169 0.03 -36.16 10.93
C ALA A 169 -0.69 -34.86 11.30
N VAL A 170 0.06 -33.86 11.77
CA VAL A 170 -0.50 -32.55 12.10
C VAL A 170 -0.83 -31.83 10.78
N PRO A 171 -2.07 -31.34 10.62
CA PRO A 171 -2.45 -30.58 9.43
C PRO A 171 -1.52 -29.38 9.20
N ALA A 172 -1.12 -29.13 7.96
CA ALA A 172 -0.25 -28.00 7.61
C ALA A 172 -0.87 -26.62 7.92
N SER A 173 -2.19 -26.55 8.16
CA SER A 173 -2.90 -25.36 8.64
C SER A 173 -2.57 -25.02 10.10
N GLU A 174 -2.04 -25.96 10.87
CA GLU A 174 -1.63 -25.75 12.27
C GLU A 174 -0.19 -25.24 12.38
N TYR A 175 0.59 -25.23 11.29
CA TYR A 175 1.99 -24.81 11.32
C TYR A 175 2.07 -23.27 11.46
N ARG A 176 2.96 -22.79 12.33
CA ARG A 176 3.10 -21.37 12.69
C ARG A 176 4.48 -20.79 12.43
N ALA A 177 5.52 -21.63 12.31
CA ALA A 177 6.84 -21.19 11.86
C ALA A 177 7.55 -22.31 11.10
N LEU A 178 8.44 -21.91 10.18
CA LEU A 178 9.39 -22.77 9.50
C LEU A 178 10.81 -22.37 9.91
N ARG A 179 11.74 -23.33 9.90
CA ARG A 179 13.16 -23.09 10.17
C ARG A 179 14.02 -23.92 9.23
N TRP A 180 15.13 -23.33 8.79
CA TRP A 180 16.14 -23.97 7.97
C TRP A 180 17.46 -24.08 8.72
N SER A 181 18.32 -25.00 8.29
CA SER A 181 19.71 -25.11 8.72
C SER A 181 20.59 -24.91 7.48
N LEU A 182 21.06 -23.68 7.26
CA LEU A 182 21.77 -23.29 6.04
C LEU A 182 23.30 -23.46 6.15
N GLY A 183 23.81 -23.87 7.32
CA GLY A 183 25.24 -24.02 7.57
C GLY A 183 25.96 -22.67 7.64
N ASP A 184 27.20 -22.63 7.17
CA ASP A 184 28.06 -21.46 7.27
C ASP A 184 27.85 -20.49 6.09
N LEU A 185 27.70 -19.19 6.39
CA LEU A 185 27.57 -18.12 5.41
C LEU A 185 28.82 -17.24 5.42
N ALA A 186 29.64 -17.34 4.37
CA ALA A 186 30.87 -16.55 4.22
C ALA A 186 30.62 -15.02 4.30
N GLY A 187 31.66 -14.26 4.64
CA GLY A 187 31.60 -12.79 4.64
C GLY A 187 31.23 -12.24 3.26
N GLY A 188 30.33 -11.26 3.21
CA GLY A 188 29.81 -10.69 1.96
C GLY A 188 28.79 -11.55 1.21
N ALA A 189 28.62 -12.83 1.56
CA ALA A 189 27.77 -13.78 0.82
C ALA A 189 26.28 -13.61 1.14
N SER A 190 25.43 -14.14 0.26
CA SER A 190 23.97 -14.14 0.43
C SER A 190 23.38 -15.52 0.15
N THR A 191 22.30 -15.86 0.85
CA THR A 191 21.53 -17.09 0.64
C THR A 191 20.03 -16.79 0.71
N ASN A 192 19.22 -17.61 0.05
CA ASN A 192 17.76 -17.45 0.02
C ASN A 192 17.04 -18.68 0.56
N VAL A 193 15.89 -18.43 1.18
CA VAL A 193 14.91 -19.46 1.51
C VAL A 193 13.55 -19.07 0.95
N THR A 194 12.78 -20.04 0.49
CA THR A 194 11.44 -19.81 -0.01
C THR A 194 10.44 -20.75 0.66
N ALA A 195 9.20 -20.31 0.79
CA ALA A 195 8.09 -21.13 1.25
C ALA A 195 6.76 -20.57 0.72
N ARG A 196 5.79 -21.44 0.41
CA ARG A 196 4.46 -21.00 -0.03
C ARG A 196 3.42 -21.16 1.08
N ALA A 197 2.52 -20.19 1.17
CA ALA A 197 1.37 -20.23 2.06
C ALA A 197 0.10 -19.87 1.30
N ARG A 198 -1.01 -20.52 1.65
CA ARG A 198 -2.34 -20.28 1.08
C ARG A 198 -3.19 -19.53 2.09
N LEU A 199 -3.88 -18.49 1.66
CA LEU A 199 -4.82 -17.77 2.53
C LEU A 199 -6.08 -18.63 2.76
N LEU A 200 -6.41 -18.91 4.02
CA LEU A 200 -7.60 -19.70 4.36
C LEU A 200 -8.87 -18.83 4.25
N LEU A 201 -9.91 -19.39 3.64
CA LEU A 201 -11.28 -18.86 3.76
C LEU A 201 -11.68 -18.93 5.24
N ARG A 202 -12.13 -17.82 5.82
CA ARG A 202 -12.85 -17.90 7.10
C ARG A 202 -14.22 -18.55 6.86
N GLY A 203 -14.25 -19.88 6.93
CA GLY A 203 -15.45 -20.70 6.92
C GLY A 203 -15.38 -21.69 8.08
N TRP A 204 -16.45 -21.72 8.86
CA TRP A 204 -16.68 -22.58 10.03
C TRP A 204 -16.55 -24.09 9.76
N TRP A 205 -16.02 -24.78 10.78
CA TRP A 205 -16.28 -26.13 11.31
C TRP A 205 -16.81 -27.29 10.42
N LYS A 206 -16.17 -28.45 10.63
CA LYS A 206 -16.62 -29.81 10.27
C LYS A 206 -18.12 -30.00 10.51
N VAL A 207 -18.86 -30.47 9.52
CA VAL A 207 -20.19 -31.04 9.75
C VAL A 207 -20.05 -32.29 10.62
N ASP A 208 -20.41 -32.22 11.90
CA ASP A 208 -20.81 -33.41 12.64
C ASP A 208 -22.29 -33.67 12.36
N SER A 209 -22.55 -34.80 11.71
CA SER A 209 -23.87 -35.26 11.32
C SER A 209 -24.66 -35.73 12.55
N LYS A 210 -25.50 -34.87 13.12
CA LYS A 210 -26.82 -35.20 13.73
C LYS A 210 -27.39 -33.96 14.44
N SER A 211 -28.70 -33.78 14.27
CA SER A 211 -29.59 -32.71 14.77
C SER A 211 -29.45 -31.35 14.10
N GLU A 212 -30.27 -31.10 13.09
CA GLU A 212 -31.41 -30.15 13.21
C GLU A 212 -32.15 -30.06 11.88
N SER A 213 -33.15 -30.94 11.72
CA SER A 213 -34.29 -30.67 10.87
C SER A 213 -35.14 -29.59 11.54
N LYS A 214 -34.87 -28.31 11.25
CA LYS A 214 -35.84 -27.21 11.35
C LYS A 214 -35.22 -25.95 10.74
N SER A 215 -35.97 -25.30 9.86
CA SER A 215 -35.65 -24.06 9.13
C SER A 215 -34.83 -24.19 7.84
N CYS A 216 -35.25 -25.09 6.95
CA CYS A 216 -35.06 -24.90 5.50
C CYS A 216 -36.12 -23.91 4.99
N SER A 217 -35.89 -22.62 5.22
CA SER A 217 -36.55 -21.48 4.57
C SER A 217 -35.92 -20.21 5.13
N GLN A 218 -35.45 -19.30 4.27
CA GLN A 218 -34.72 -18.05 4.59
C GLN A 218 -33.19 -18.13 4.59
N LEU A 219 -32.60 -18.68 3.53
CA LEU A 219 -31.36 -18.09 3.00
C LEU A 219 -31.76 -16.87 2.17
N THR A 220 -32.05 -15.76 2.84
CA THR A 220 -32.02 -14.45 2.18
C THR A 220 -30.62 -14.26 1.61
N PHE A 221 -30.56 -14.06 0.30
CA PHE A 221 -29.45 -13.47 -0.45
C PHE A 221 -28.65 -12.52 0.47
N ASN A 222 -27.42 -12.89 0.82
CA ASN A 222 -26.49 -11.90 1.36
C ASN A 222 -26.24 -10.92 0.22
N SER A 223 -27.00 -9.83 0.24
CA SER A 223 -26.89 -8.67 -0.62
C SER A 223 -25.46 -8.14 -0.52
N PHE A 224 -24.58 -8.56 -1.42
CA PHE A 224 -23.46 -7.72 -1.83
C PHE A 224 -24.11 -6.43 -2.34
N LYS A 225 -24.11 -5.41 -1.49
CA LYS A 225 -24.79 -4.14 -1.74
C LYS A 225 -24.06 -3.49 -2.93
N SER A 226 -24.73 -3.47 -4.09
CA SER A 226 -24.13 -2.96 -5.31
C SER A 226 -23.67 -1.52 -5.09
N MET A 227 -22.43 -1.18 -5.41
CA MET A 227 -21.95 0.20 -5.35
C MET A 227 -22.09 0.85 -6.74
N PRO A 228 -23.06 1.77 -6.91
CA PRO A 228 -23.23 2.48 -8.18
C PRO A 228 -22.11 3.48 -8.40
N ILE A 229 -22.03 4.02 -9.63
CA ILE A 229 -21.03 5.01 -9.99
C ILE A 229 -21.38 6.33 -9.30
N SER A 230 -20.59 6.70 -8.30
CA SER A 230 -20.71 7.94 -7.52
C SER A 230 -19.56 8.93 -7.77
N GLY A 231 -18.43 8.42 -8.28
CA GLY A 231 -17.21 9.18 -8.58
C GLY A 231 -16.14 8.29 -9.21
N ALA A 232 -14.96 8.84 -9.53
CA ALA A 232 -13.92 8.12 -10.27
C ALA A 232 -13.46 6.81 -9.57
N SER A 233 -13.46 6.74 -8.25
CA SER A 233 -13.05 5.55 -7.48
C SER A 233 -14.07 4.41 -7.52
N SER A 234 -15.33 4.70 -7.83
CA SER A 234 -16.43 3.72 -7.76
C SER A 234 -16.48 2.77 -8.96
N TYR A 235 -15.89 3.13 -10.11
CA TYR A 235 -15.98 2.37 -11.35
C TYR A 235 -15.49 0.91 -11.22
N ILE A 236 -14.36 0.67 -10.54
CA ILE A 236 -13.84 -0.68 -10.35
C ILE A 236 -14.79 -1.53 -9.50
N HIS A 237 -15.37 -0.93 -8.45
CA HIS A 237 -16.36 -1.61 -7.61
C HIS A 237 -17.62 -1.95 -8.42
N THR A 238 -18.16 -0.99 -9.17
CA THR A 238 -19.32 -1.24 -10.04
C THR A 238 -19.02 -2.31 -11.09
N LEU A 239 -17.85 -2.31 -11.72
CA LEU A 239 -17.45 -3.35 -12.66
C LEU A 239 -17.41 -4.74 -12.00
N ASN A 240 -16.91 -4.82 -10.76
CA ASN A 240 -16.88 -6.06 -10.00
C ASN A 240 -18.28 -6.57 -9.61
N ASP A 241 -19.31 -5.71 -9.60
CA ASP A 241 -20.71 -6.12 -9.43
C ASP A 241 -21.32 -6.63 -10.75
N PHE A 242 -21.01 -5.97 -11.87
CA PHE A 242 -21.55 -6.32 -13.20
C PHE A 242 -20.96 -7.62 -13.76
N LEU A 243 -19.67 -7.88 -13.55
CA LEU A 243 -18.98 -9.06 -14.08
C LEU A 243 -19.56 -10.42 -13.63
N PRO A 244 -19.85 -10.66 -12.33
CA PRO A 244 -20.51 -11.89 -11.90
C PRO A 244 -21.97 -11.96 -12.36
N HIS A 245 -22.68 -10.83 -12.39
CA HIS A 245 -24.06 -10.79 -12.89
C HIS A 245 -24.13 -11.15 -14.40
N TRP A 246 -23.16 -10.69 -15.20
CA TRP A 246 -23.05 -11.10 -16.61
C TRP A 246 -22.80 -12.60 -16.75
N GLU A 247 -21.98 -13.19 -15.89
CA GLU A 247 -21.76 -14.64 -15.90
C GLU A 247 -23.05 -15.43 -15.62
N GLN A 248 -23.86 -14.97 -14.66
CA GLN A 248 -25.16 -15.58 -14.36
C GLN A 248 -26.14 -15.46 -15.53
N VAL A 249 -26.18 -14.29 -16.19
CA VAL A 249 -26.95 -14.09 -17.41
C VAL A 249 -26.53 -15.04 -18.53
N ASN A 250 -25.22 -15.17 -18.78
CA ASN A 250 -24.71 -16.11 -19.80
C ASN A 250 -25.10 -17.55 -19.47
N THR A 251 -24.99 -17.93 -18.20
CA THR A 251 -25.38 -19.28 -17.73
C THR A 251 -26.86 -19.52 -17.98
N SER A 252 -27.72 -18.54 -17.70
CA SER A 252 -29.17 -18.67 -17.88
C SER A 252 -29.62 -18.65 -19.34
N LEU A 253 -28.86 -18.03 -20.25
CA LEU A 253 -29.16 -18.03 -21.69
C LEU A 253 -28.86 -19.38 -22.36
N GLY A 254 -27.96 -20.19 -21.81
CA GLY A 254 -27.65 -21.54 -22.30
C GLY A 254 -27.35 -21.58 -23.80
N ALA A 255 -28.14 -22.35 -24.56
CA ALA A 255 -28.00 -22.50 -26.03
C ALA A 255 -28.27 -21.21 -26.83
N GLY A 256 -28.85 -20.18 -26.21
CA GLY A 256 -29.03 -18.85 -26.81
C GLY A 256 -27.73 -18.05 -27.02
N GLY A 257 -26.59 -18.62 -26.59
CA GLY A 257 -25.26 -18.02 -26.71
C GLY A 257 -24.96 -17.03 -25.59
N PRO A 258 -23.67 -16.70 -25.37
CA PRO A 258 -23.31 -15.66 -24.40
C PRO A 258 -23.93 -14.32 -24.83
N LEU A 259 -24.30 -13.49 -23.86
CA LEU A 259 -24.78 -12.16 -24.16
C LEU A 259 -23.66 -11.34 -24.81
N VAL A 260 -23.96 -10.82 -26.00
CA VAL A 260 -23.06 -10.04 -26.83
C VAL A 260 -23.76 -8.70 -27.15
N LEU A 261 -23.13 -7.60 -26.75
CA LEU A 261 -23.65 -6.25 -26.94
C LEU A 261 -23.10 -5.64 -28.23
N ARG A 262 -23.87 -4.74 -28.85
CA ARG A 262 -23.30 -3.80 -29.83
C ARG A 262 -22.36 -2.84 -29.09
N ASN A 263 -21.16 -2.58 -29.61
CA ASN A 263 -20.28 -1.56 -29.04
C ASN A 263 -20.96 -0.19 -29.10
N PRO A 264 -21.25 0.47 -27.95
CA PRO A 264 -21.88 1.78 -27.93
C PRO A 264 -20.91 2.91 -28.30
N ASN A 265 -19.60 2.65 -28.34
CA ASN A 265 -18.54 3.65 -28.53
C ASN A 265 -17.90 3.65 -29.92
N GLY A 266 -18.34 2.79 -30.85
CA GLY A 266 -17.70 2.60 -32.17
C GLY A 266 -18.67 2.76 -33.35
N PRO A 267 -18.20 3.25 -34.52
CA PRO A 267 -19.05 3.48 -35.69
C PRO A 267 -19.42 2.18 -36.45
N THR A 268 -18.65 1.10 -36.30
CA THR A 268 -18.87 -0.23 -36.90
C THR A 268 -18.80 -1.32 -35.83
N ARG A 269 -19.12 -2.59 -36.16
CA ARG A 269 -19.30 -3.69 -35.18
C ARG A 269 -17.97 -4.37 -34.76
N PRO A 270 -17.32 -3.96 -33.65
CA PRO A 270 -16.96 -4.91 -32.62
C PRO A 270 -18.18 -5.08 -31.72
N THR A 271 -18.45 -6.31 -31.32
CA THR A 271 -19.40 -6.57 -30.25
C THR A 271 -18.66 -6.62 -28.91
N ILE A 272 -19.29 -6.13 -27.84
CA ILE A 272 -18.74 -6.20 -26.48
C ILE A 272 -19.33 -7.43 -25.78
N ASN A 273 -18.46 -8.32 -25.33
CA ASN A 273 -18.82 -9.47 -24.49
C ASN A 273 -18.25 -9.29 -23.07
N ARG A 274 -18.52 -10.25 -22.19
CA ARG A 274 -18.00 -10.24 -20.82
C ARG A 274 -16.48 -10.15 -20.76
N ALA A 275 -15.75 -10.84 -21.64
CA ALA A 275 -14.29 -10.82 -21.66
C ALA A 275 -13.74 -9.42 -21.97
N ALA A 276 -14.34 -8.69 -22.90
CA ALA A 276 -13.99 -7.30 -23.17
C ALA A 276 -14.23 -6.40 -21.94
N LEU A 277 -15.31 -6.63 -21.18
CA LEU A 277 -15.55 -5.90 -19.93
C LEU A 277 -14.52 -6.24 -18.84
N VAL A 278 -14.05 -7.50 -18.78
CA VAL A 278 -12.93 -7.89 -17.91
C VAL A 278 -11.67 -7.13 -18.28
N THR A 279 -11.33 -7.06 -19.58
CA THR A 279 -10.20 -6.27 -20.07
C THR A 279 -10.30 -4.80 -19.69
N MET A 280 -11.46 -4.15 -19.92
CA MET A 280 -11.66 -2.75 -19.51
C MET A 280 -11.48 -2.54 -17.99
N ARG A 281 -11.93 -3.50 -17.16
CA ARG A 281 -11.74 -3.46 -15.71
C ARG A 281 -10.28 -3.61 -15.31
N ASP A 282 -9.55 -4.53 -15.94
CA ASP A 282 -8.12 -4.73 -15.69
C ASP A 282 -7.28 -3.53 -16.17
N ASP A 283 -7.61 -2.96 -17.33
CA ASP A 283 -6.95 -1.75 -17.85
C ASP A 283 -7.21 -0.54 -16.94
N LEU A 284 -8.43 -0.38 -16.42
CA LEU A 284 -8.75 0.69 -15.48
C LEU A 284 -7.98 0.50 -14.16
N GLN A 285 -7.85 -0.74 -13.67
CA GLN A 285 -7.03 -1.06 -12.50
C GLN A 285 -5.54 -0.74 -12.75
N ALA A 286 -5.05 -1.01 -13.96
CA ALA A 286 -3.70 -0.63 -14.36
C ALA A 286 -3.53 0.89 -14.34
N LYS A 287 -4.50 1.68 -14.84
CA LYS A 287 -4.46 3.15 -14.77
C LYS A 287 -4.43 3.69 -13.34
N HIS A 288 -5.16 3.08 -12.40
CA HIS A 288 -5.05 3.43 -10.98
C HIS A 288 -3.65 3.17 -10.40
N THR A 289 -3.04 2.05 -10.81
CA THR A 289 -1.68 1.68 -10.40
C THR A 289 -0.66 2.64 -11.01
N ASP A 290 -0.81 3.01 -12.29
CA ASP A 290 0.04 3.98 -12.99
C ASP A 290 0.00 5.35 -12.32
N ILE A 291 -1.19 5.84 -11.95
CA ILE A 291 -1.35 7.13 -11.23
C ILE A 291 -0.60 7.07 -9.89
N THR A 292 -0.77 5.99 -9.14
CA THR A 292 -0.08 5.81 -7.85
C THR A 292 1.44 5.75 -8.03
N GLY A 293 1.92 5.02 -9.04
CA GLY A 293 3.34 4.97 -9.39
C GLY A 293 3.88 6.34 -9.78
N GLN A 294 3.13 7.11 -10.57
CA GLN A 294 3.49 8.45 -10.98
C GLN A 294 3.56 9.42 -9.79
N MET A 295 2.63 9.33 -8.84
CA MET A 295 2.70 10.10 -7.59
C MET A 295 3.96 9.76 -6.78
N ASN A 296 4.35 8.50 -6.71
CA ASN A 296 5.61 8.10 -6.06
C ASN A 296 6.83 8.66 -6.80
N ASN A 297 6.81 8.72 -8.13
CA ASN A 297 7.89 9.33 -8.91
C ASN A 297 8.07 10.82 -8.58
N VAL A 298 6.96 11.57 -8.42
CA VAL A 298 7.00 12.97 -7.96
C VAL A 298 7.66 13.08 -6.58
N GLN A 299 7.28 12.20 -5.65
CA GLN A 299 7.85 12.18 -4.30
C GLN A 299 9.35 11.90 -4.31
N ILE A 300 9.79 10.92 -5.12
CA ILE A 300 11.20 10.59 -5.28
C ILE A 300 11.97 11.77 -5.91
N ALA A 301 11.44 12.34 -6.99
CA ALA A 301 12.08 13.45 -7.68
C ALA A 301 12.26 14.67 -6.76
N ALA A 302 11.25 14.99 -5.94
CA ALA A 302 11.29 16.08 -4.97
C ALA A 302 12.28 15.79 -3.82
N ALA A 303 12.34 14.54 -3.34
CA ALA A 303 13.31 14.14 -2.33
C ALA A 303 14.76 14.27 -2.85
N THR A 304 15.01 13.82 -4.08
CA THR A 304 16.32 13.99 -4.74
C THR A 304 16.68 15.46 -4.91
N LEU A 305 15.73 16.30 -5.32
CA LEU A 305 15.93 17.75 -5.43
C LEU A 305 16.38 18.36 -4.09
N LYS A 306 15.70 18.01 -3.00
CA LYS A 306 16.04 18.47 -1.64
C LYS A 306 17.48 18.10 -1.26
N THR A 307 17.89 16.86 -1.49
CA THR A 307 19.26 16.41 -1.21
C THR A 307 20.29 17.15 -2.05
N MET A 308 20.01 17.41 -3.33
CA MET A 308 20.91 18.19 -4.19
C MET A 308 21.06 19.63 -3.69
N LYS A 309 19.97 20.27 -3.27
CA LYS A 309 20.00 21.63 -2.69
C LYS A 309 20.80 21.68 -1.39
N GLU A 310 20.60 20.71 -0.49
CA GLU A 310 21.36 20.63 0.76
C GLU A 310 22.87 20.45 0.50
N ALA A 311 23.23 19.59 -0.45
CA ALA A 311 24.62 19.39 -0.83
C ALA A 311 25.25 20.65 -1.43
N LEU A 312 24.55 21.35 -2.32
CA LEU A 312 25.06 22.54 -2.99
C LEU A 312 25.14 23.74 -2.04
N HIS A 313 24.16 23.88 -1.13
CA HIS A 313 24.18 24.89 -0.07
C HIS A 313 25.43 24.77 0.81
N LEU A 314 25.78 23.53 1.21
CA LEU A 314 27.00 23.29 1.99
C LEU A 314 28.27 23.69 1.22
N ARG A 315 28.34 23.40 -0.08
CA ARG A 315 29.49 23.79 -0.93
C ARG A 315 29.56 25.31 -1.13
N GLY A 316 28.44 25.99 -1.30
CA GLY A 316 28.39 27.45 -1.34
C GLY A 316 28.86 28.08 -0.03
N GLY A 317 28.48 27.50 1.12
CA GLY A 317 28.99 27.89 2.44
C GLY A 317 30.51 27.79 2.54
N GLN A 318 31.05 26.63 2.17
CA GLN A 318 32.49 26.39 2.16
C GLN A 318 33.24 27.38 1.26
N PHE A 319 32.69 27.72 0.10
CA PHE A 319 33.26 28.73 -0.79
C PHE A 319 33.28 30.11 -0.14
N ASN A 320 32.15 30.58 0.39
CA ASN A 320 32.07 31.88 1.06
C ASN A 320 33.04 31.98 2.25
N ASP A 321 33.18 30.90 3.03
CA ASP A 321 34.10 30.86 4.17
C ASP A 321 35.57 30.84 3.73
N ALA A 322 35.89 30.11 2.65
CA ALA A 322 37.24 30.08 2.09
C ALA A 322 37.65 31.45 1.54
N GLU A 323 36.77 32.17 0.84
CA GLU A 323 37.06 33.53 0.38
C GLU A 323 37.27 34.50 1.56
N ARG A 324 36.43 34.43 2.59
CA ARG A 324 36.58 35.29 3.79
C ARG A 324 37.87 35.00 4.57
N SER A 325 38.35 33.77 4.55
CA SER A 325 39.60 33.36 5.19
C SER A 325 40.81 33.76 4.35
N ASP A 326 40.87 33.29 3.10
CA ASP A 326 42.09 33.28 2.30
C ASP A 326 42.24 34.52 1.44
N LEU A 327 41.14 35.26 1.21
CA LEU A 327 41.07 36.44 0.35
C LEU A 327 40.54 37.66 1.12
N ALA A 328 40.69 37.67 2.44
CA ALA A 328 40.27 38.76 3.31
C ALA A 328 40.83 40.12 2.83
N GLY A 329 39.95 41.12 2.71
CA GLY A 329 40.33 42.47 2.26
C GLY A 329 40.46 42.66 0.75
N THR A 330 40.08 41.66 -0.05
CA THR A 330 39.98 41.77 -1.52
C THR A 330 38.55 42.10 -1.97
N ALA A 331 38.40 42.58 -3.21
CA ALA A 331 37.09 42.85 -3.81
C ALA A 331 36.23 41.58 -4.02
N TYR A 332 36.82 40.38 -3.98
CA TYR A 332 36.07 39.13 -4.12
C TYR A 332 35.14 38.89 -2.93
N VAL A 333 35.59 39.21 -1.72
CA VAL A 333 34.79 39.10 -0.48
C VAL A 333 33.56 40.02 -0.52
N GLU A 334 33.67 41.19 -1.15
CA GLU A 334 32.55 42.12 -1.34
C GLU A 334 31.54 41.63 -2.40
N ALA A 335 31.95 40.73 -3.28
CA ALA A 335 31.12 40.13 -4.33
C ALA A 335 30.44 38.82 -3.89
N LEU A 336 30.61 38.40 -2.63
CA LEU A 336 30.02 37.16 -2.12
C LEU A 336 28.48 37.23 -2.06
N PRO A 337 27.75 36.29 -2.68
CA PRO A 337 26.31 36.27 -2.59
C PRO A 337 25.84 35.76 -1.22
N MET A 338 24.65 36.22 -0.81
CA MET A 338 23.97 35.67 0.36
C MET A 338 23.41 34.29 0.04
N LEU A 339 23.74 33.29 0.86
CA LEU A 339 23.32 31.93 0.60
C LEU A 339 21.82 31.73 0.88
N PRO A 340 21.07 31.13 -0.05
CA PRO A 340 19.66 30.84 0.12
C PRO A 340 19.47 29.63 1.03
N SER A 341 18.29 29.50 1.63
CA SER A 341 17.88 28.31 2.36
C SER A 341 17.64 27.14 1.40
N PRO A 342 18.03 25.89 1.75
CA PRO A 342 17.62 24.70 0.98
C PRO A 342 16.10 24.51 0.86
N GLY A 343 15.30 25.25 1.63
CA GLY A 343 13.84 25.31 1.49
C GLY A 343 13.33 26.20 0.36
N ASP A 344 14.14 27.15 -0.13
CA ASP A 344 13.65 28.24 -1.01
C ASP A 344 13.24 27.77 -2.41
N GLY A 345 12.43 28.57 -3.11
CA GLY A 345 12.04 28.29 -4.50
C GLY A 345 13.23 28.21 -5.47
N GLN A 346 12.98 27.70 -6.69
CA GLN A 346 14.02 27.54 -7.71
C GLN A 346 14.80 28.82 -7.98
N GLU A 347 14.11 29.93 -8.25
CA GLU A 347 14.74 31.20 -8.62
C GLU A 347 15.66 31.70 -7.51
N VAL A 348 15.14 31.79 -6.28
CA VAL A 348 15.88 32.21 -5.09
C VAL A 348 17.07 31.31 -4.79
N PHE A 349 16.96 30.00 -5.03
CA PHE A 349 18.05 29.07 -4.76
C PHE A 349 19.14 29.09 -5.83
N VAL A 350 18.76 29.19 -7.10
CA VAL A 350 19.69 29.01 -8.24
C VAL A 350 20.53 30.27 -8.50
N GLU A 351 19.96 31.47 -8.35
CA GLU A 351 20.65 32.73 -8.65
C GLU A 351 21.96 32.90 -7.84
N PRO A 352 21.97 32.80 -6.49
CA PRO A 352 23.21 32.86 -5.72
C PRO A 352 24.23 31.76 -6.08
N MET A 353 23.76 30.59 -6.53
CA MET A 353 24.65 29.49 -6.92
C MET A 353 25.30 29.75 -8.28
N ASP A 354 24.58 30.38 -9.21
CA ASP A 354 25.13 30.85 -10.49
C ASP A 354 26.16 31.98 -10.27
N ASP A 355 25.91 32.87 -9.31
CA ASP A 355 26.87 33.90 -8.92
C ASP A 355 28.17 33.29 -8.39
N ILE A 356 28.09 32.30 -7.48
CA ILE A 356 29.28 31.55 -7.01
C ILE A 356 30.01 30.88 -8.18
N ALA A 357 29.27 30.19 -9.07
CA ALA A 357 29.85 29.53 -10.23
C ALA A 357 30.54 30.51 -11.20
N THR A 358 30.15 31.77 -11.19
CA THR A 358 30.72 32.84 -12.02
C THR A 358 31.88 33.58 -11.32
N LEU A 359 31.83 33.73 -10.00
CA LEU A 359 32.86 34.39 -9.20
C LEU A 359 34.10 33.51 -9.06
N TRP A 360 33.92 32.22 -8.79
CA TRP A 360 35.02 31.30 -8.50
C TRP A 360 36.06 31.18 -9.64
N PRO A 361 35.69 31.12 -10.94
CA PRO A 361 36.69 31.18 -12.01
C PRO A 361 37.51 32.47 -12.03
N LYS A 362 36.92 33.61 -11.63
CA LYS A 362 37.64 34.90 -11.55
C LYS A 362 38.67 34.87 -10.42
N VAL A 363 38.33 34.25 -9.30
CA VAL A 363 39.24 34.02 -8.17
C VAL A 363 40.40 33.11 -8.58
N ASN A 364 40.12 32.04 -9.32
CA ASN A 364 41.15 31.13 -9.83
C ASN A 364 42.08 31.79 -10.87
N ALA A 365 41.63 32.85 -11.53
CA ALA A 365 42.44 33.64 -12.45
C ALA A 365 43.23 34.77 -11.74
N ALA A 366 42.97 35.02 -10.45
CA ALA A 366 43.62 36.09 -9.72
C ALA A 366 45.08 35.74 -9.39
N ALA A 367 46.01 36.63 -9.74
CA ALA A 367 47.44 36.47 -9.46
C ALA A 367 47.93 37.57 -8.51
N GLY A 368 48.97 37.26 -7.72
CA GLY A 368 49.65 38.25 -6.88
C GLY A 368 48.94 38.62 -5.57
N ILE A 369 47.96 37.82 -5.13
CA ILE A 369 47.31 38.00 -3.82
C ILE A 369 48.23 37.42 -2.73
N PRO A 370 48.68 38.21 -1.75
CA PRO A 370 49.53 37.71 -0.67
C PRO A 370 48.84 36.61 0.13
N GLY A 371 49.50 35.47 0.33
CA GLY A 371 48.96 34.36 1.13
C GLY A 371 47.99 33.43 0.40
N PHE A 372 47.64 33.71 -0.86
CA PHE A 372 46.78 32.86 -1.68
C PHE A 372 47.51 32.37 -2.93
N THR A 373 47.37 31.09 -3.24
CA THR A 373 47.87 30.50 -4.50
C THR A 373 46.72 29.79 -5.21
N PRO A 374 46.30 30.25 -6.40
CA PRO A 374 45.24 29.58 -7.15
C PRO A 374 45.68 28.18 -7.62
N PRO A 375 44.75 27.23 -7.85
CA PRO A 375 43.29 27.39 -7.76
C PRO A 375 42.75 27.25 -6.33
N LEU A 376 41.65 27.95 -6.04
CA LEU A 376 40.87 27.73 -4.83
C LEU A 376 40.20 26.35 -4.89
N LEU A 377 40.52 25.49 -3.94
CA LEU A 377 39.94 24.17 -3.75
C LEU A 377 39.22 24.11 -2.40
N LEU A 378 38.00 23.58 -2.38
CA LEU A 378 37.29 23.36 -1.11
C LEU A 378 37.73 22.05 -0.45
N LEU A 379 37.24 21.84 0.77
CA LEU A 379 37.50 20.64 1.56
C LEU A 379 37.29 19.36 0.74
N GLY A 380 38.32 18.50 0.74
CA GLY A 380 38.35 17.26 -0.05
C GLY A 380 38.85 17.45 -1.48
N ALA A 381 39.62 18.51 -1.77
CA ALA A 381 40.12 18.86 -3.10
C ALA A 381 39.00 19.07 -4.12
N TYR A 382 37.88 19.67 -3.69
CA TYR A 382 36.69 19.87 -4.51
C TYR A 382 36.84 21.12 -5.41
N PRO A 383 36.89 20.97 -6.75
CA PRO A 383 37.12 22.06 -7.68
C PRO A 383 35.83 22.73 -8.17
N VAL A 384 35.98 23.91 -8.79
CA VAL A 384 34.86 24.64 -9.42
C VAL A 384 34.11 23.83 -10.49
N ALA A 385 34.81 22.93 -11.20
CA ALA A 385 34.20 22.08 -12.22
C ALA A 385 33.15 21.12 -11.64
N ASP A 386 33.39 20.59 -10.44
CA ASP A 386 32.45 19.71 -9.74
C ASP A 386 31.25 20.51 -9.22
N PHE A 387 31.47 21.75 -8.78
CA PHE A 387 30.40 22.67 -8.38
C PHE A 387 29.47 22.98 -9.55
N ALA A 388 30.05 23.36 -10.71
CA ALA A 388 29.29 23.66 -11.93
C ALA A 388 28.50 22.43 -12.41
N THR A 389 29.10 21.23 -12.33
CA THR A 389 28.43 19.97 -12.64
C THR A 389 27.24 19.72 -11.71
N ALA A 390 27.42 19.91 -10.40
CA ALA A 390 26.36 19.74 -9.41
C ALA A 390 25.21 20.75 -9.61
N LEU A 391 25.52 22.01 -9.94
CA LEU A 391 24.54 23.04 -10.25
C LEU A 391 23.76 22.72 -11.54
N GLY A 392 24.42 22.20 -12.57
CA GLY A 392 23.76 21.74 -13.79
C GLY A 392 22.79 20.58 -13.54
N LEU A 393 23.20 19.60 -12.73
CA LEU A 393 22.34 18.48 -12.31
C LEU A 393 21.12 18.98 -11.51
N LEU A 394 21.32 19.92 -10.58
CA LEU A 394 20.25 20.53 -9.80
C LEU A 394 19.21 21.23 -10.71
N LYS A 395 19.66 22.02 -11.69
CA LYS A 395 18.77 22.68 -12.66
C LYS A 395 17.94 21.67 -13.45
N GLY A 396 18.56 20.58 -13.93
CA GLY A 396 17.84 19.49 -14.59
C GLY A 396 16.84 18.77 -13.68
N GLN A 397 17.12 18.70 -12.37
CA GLN A 397 16.23 18.08 -11.41
C GLN A 397 14.96 18.89 -11.15
N PHE A 398 15.03 20.23 -11.16
CA PHE A 398 13.83 21.07 -11.10
C PHE A 398 12.85 20.78 -12.25
N GLU A 399 13.38 20.66 -13.47
CA GLU A 399 12.57 20.31 -14.65
C GLU A 399 12.00 18.88 -14.55
N THR A 400 12.76 17.95 -13.96
CA THR A 400 12.27 16.59 -13.69
C THR A 400 11.07 16.63 -12.74
N VAL A 401 11.13 17.36 -11.63
CA VAL A 401 10.00 17.48 -10.69
C VAL A 401 8.76 18.04 -11.40
N ARG A 402 8.90 19.13 -12.17
CA ARG A 402 7.80 19.74 -12.94
C ARG A 402 7.17 18.77 -13.93
N LYS A 403 8.00 18.02 -14.66
CA LYS A 403 7.55 17.00 -15.62
C LYS A 403 6.77 15.88 -14.92
N GLU A 404 7.32 15.32 -13.85
CA GLU A 404 6.68 14.20 -13.15
C GLU A 404 5.33 14.63 -12.54
N ASP A 405 5.21 15.87 -12.07
CA ASP A 405 3.94 16.43 -11.57
C ASP A 405 2.90 16.59 -12.69
N PHE A 406 3.30 17.16 -13.83
CA PHE A 406 2.42 17.25 -15.01
C PHE A 406 1.93 15.87 -15.48
N LEU A 407 2.79 14.86 -15.43
CA LEU A 407 2.44 13.50 -15.82
C LEU A 407 1.35 12.90 -14.93
N VAL A 408 1.25 13.25 -13.64
CA VAL A 408 0.14 12.81 -12.78
C VAL A 408 -1.20 13.24 -13.38
N SER A 409 -1.32 14.52 -13.75
CA SER A 409 -2.53 15.07 -14.36
C SER A 409 -2.85 14.42 -15.71
N PHE A 410 -1.82 14.12 -16.51
CA PHE A 410 -1.99 13.40 -17.77
C PHE A 410 -2.55 11.98 -17.55
N LYS A 411 -2.00 11.22 -16.59
CA LYS A 411 -2.46 9.86 -16.25
C LYS A 411 -3.90 9.85 -15.75
N ILE A 412 -4.30 10.87 -15.00
CA ILE A 412 -5.69 11.02 -14.53
C ILE A 412 -6.64 11.26 -15.71
N LYS A 413 -6.25 12.07 -16.71
CA LYS A 413 -7.04 12.25 -17.94
C LYS A 413 -7.19 10.95 -18.73
N GLU A 414 -6.14 10.12 -18.81
CA GLU A 414 -6.23 8.79 -19.43
C GLU A 414 -7.22 7.87 -18.70
N ARG A 415 -7.20 7.87 -17.36
CA ARG A 415 -8.18 7.14 -16.54
C ARG A 415 -9.60 7.60 -16.83
N ASN A 416 -9.85 8.92 -16.81
CA ASN A 416 -11.19 9.47 -17.05
C ASN A 416 -11.72 9.10 -18.43
N LYS A 417 -10.89 9.17 -19.47
CA LYS A 417 -11.26 8.73 -20.83
C LYS A 417 -11.73 7.27 -20.87
N MET A 418 -11.10 6.39 -20.08
CA MET A 418 -11.50 4.99 -19.98
C MET A 418 -12.82 4.84 -19.23
N GLN A 419 -13.02 5.60 -18.15
CA GLN A 419 -14.27 5.64 -17.40
C GLN A 419 -15.45 6.11 -18.26
N ASP A 420 -15.24 7.14 -19.09
CA ASP A 420 -16.23 7.64 -20.05
C ASP A 420 -16.60 6.57 -21.09
N ALA A 421 -15.65 5.74 -21.51
CA ALA A 421 -15.90 4.62 -22.42
C ALA A 421 -16.65 3.45 -21.74
N ILE A 422 -16.42 3.20 -20.45
CA ILE A 422 -17.04 2.09 -19.71
C ILE A 422 -18.51 2.35 -19.41
N TYR A 423 -18.87 3.58 -19.03
CA TYR A 423 -20.23 3.94 -18.65
C TYR A 423 -21.31 3.50 -19.66
N PRO A 424 -21.22 3.84 -20.97
CA PRO A 424 -22.21 3.44 -21.95
C PRO A 424 -22.29 1.92 -22.17
N VAL A 425 -21.19 1.18 -21.95
CA VAL A 425 -21.18 -0.30 -22.01
C VAL A 425 -22.04 -0.89 -20.89
N LEU A 426 -21.89 -0.40 -19.66
CA LEU A 426 -22.69 -0.84 -18.51
C LEU A 426 -24.17 -0.48 -18.69
N LYS A 427 -24.45 0.69 -19.25
CA LYS A 427 -25.83 1.11 -19.61
C LYS A 427 -26.43 0.16 -20.66
N ALA A 428 -25.70 -0.14 -21.73
CA ALA A 428 -26.14 -1.05 -22.78
C ALA A 428 -26.38 -2.47 -22.24
N TYR A 429 -25.52 -2.95 -21.33
CA TYR A 429 -25.70 -4.23 -20.65
C TYR A 429 -27.04 -4.29 -19.91
N ARG A 430 -27.32 -3.28 -19.06
CA ARG A 430 -28.59 -3.21 -18.30
C ARG A 430 -29.80 -3.27 -19.23
N GLN A 431 -29.77 -2.50 -20.32
CA GLN A 431 -30.85 -2.48 -21.30
C GLN A 431 -31.01 -3.84 -22.00
N ALA A 432 -29.90 -4.51 -22.33
CA ALA A 432 -29.95 -5.80 -22.99
C ALA A 432 -30.55 -6.90 -22.11
N VAL A 433 -30.22 -6.96 -20.81
CA VAL A 433 -30.81 -7.94 -19.88
C VAL A 433 -32.33 -7.83 -19.83
N LEU A 434 -32.88 -6.61 -19.81
CA LEU A 434 -34.33 -6.38 -19.80
C LEU A 434 -35.05 -6.88 -21.07
N THR A 435 -34.33 -7.08 -22.17
CA THR A 435 -34.89 -7.65 -23.42
C THR A 435 -34.82 -9.18 -23.47
N LYS A 436 -34.05 -9.80 -22.58
CA LYS A 436 -33.77 -11.25 -22.60
C LYS A 436 -34.53 -12.02 -21.53
N PHE A 437 -34.97 -11.34 -20.47
CA PHE A 437 -35.65 -11.94 -19.33
C PHE A 437 -36.93 -11.18 -18.99
N ALA A 438 -37.90 -11.87 -18.38
CA ALA A 438 -39.12 -11.23 -17.90
C ALA A 438 -38.84 -10.25 -16.74
N ALA A 439 -39.72 -9.26 -16.55
CA ALA A 439 -39.50 -8.20 -15.55
C ALA A 439 -39.41 -8.72 -14.09
N ASN A 440 -39.99 -9.88 -13.81
CA ASN A 440 -39.98 -10.54 -12.49
C ASN A 440 -38.86 -11.59 -12.34
N ASP A 441 -38.01 -11.78 -13.37
CA ASP A 441 -36.90 -12.72 -13.32
C ASP A 441 -35.88 -12.30 -12.24
N PRO A 442 -35.34 -13.22 -11.42
CA PRO A 442 -34.32 -12.91 -10.42
C PRO A 442 -33.12 -12.14 -10.97
N LEU A 443 -32.72 -12.37 -12.23
CA LEU A 443 -31.62 -11.65 -12.89
C LEU A 443 -32.00 -10.21 -13.24
N VAL A 444 -33.28 -9.92 -13.48
CA VAL A 444 -33.74 -8.54 -13.67
C VAL A 444 -33.82 -7.81 -12.33
N LEU A 445 -34.30 -8.49 -11.29
CA LEU A 445 -34.43 -7.93 -9.94
C LEU A 445 -33.07 -7.68 -9.25
N SER A 446 -32.04 -8.45 -9.61
CA SER A 446 -30.68 -8.32 -9.08
C SER A 446 -29.73 -7.49 -9.95
N LEU A 447 -30.25 -6.79 -10.97
CA LEU A 447 -29.44 -5.96 -11.87
C LEU A 447 -28.59 -4.92 -11.13
N PRO A 448 -27.24 -5.00 -11.21
CA PRO A 448 -26.37 -4.06 -10.52
C PRO A 448 -26.61 -2.60 -10.95
N LYS A 449 -26.69 -1.70 -9.96
CA LYS A 449 -27.03 -0.29 -10.17
C LYS A 449 -25.91 0.47 -10.88
N LEU A 450 -26.29 1.30 -11.87
CA LEU A 450 -25.33 2.16 -12.58
C LEU A 450 -25.11 3.49 -11.86
N THR A 451 -26.20 4.08 -11.36
CA THR A 451 -26.18 5.35 -10.63
C THR A 451 -26.85 5.16 -9.27
N PRO A 452 -26.49 5.99 -8.27
CA PRO A 452 -27.17 6.00 -6.98
C PRO A 452 -28.67 6.18 -7.13
N GLU A 453 -29.44 5.62 -6.19
CA GLU A 453 -30.87 5.88 -6.16
C GLU A 453 -31.13 7.37 -5.88
N PRO A 454 -32.12 7.97 -6.56
CA PRO A 454 -32.64 9.25 -6.15
C PRO A 454 -33.03 9.20 -4.68
N GLY A 455 -32.45 10.08 -3.88
CA GLY A 455 -32.58 10.08 -2.43
C GLY A 455 -31.81 11.24 -1.82
N SER A 456 -31.77 11.27 -0.49
CA SER A 456 -31.09 12.33 0.26
C SER A 456 -29.59 12.23 0.03
N THR A 457 -29.05 13.16 -0.78
CA THR A 457 -27.60 13.38 -0.83
C THR A 457 -27.13 13.75 0.58
N PRO A 458 -26.09 13.11 1.12
CA PRO A 458 -25.64 13.41 2.48
C PRO A 458 -25.21 14.88 2.59
N ASP A 459 -25.37 15.45 3.78
CA ASP A 459 -24.84 16.78 4.06
C ASP A 459 -23.31 16.77 4.03
N PRO A 460 -22.67 17.80 3.47
CA PRO A 460 -21.22 17.92 3.49
C PRO A 460 -20.72 18.09 4.92
N VAL A 461 -19.58 17.50 5.23
CA VAL A 461 -18.83 17.85 6.44
C VAL A 461 -18.04 19.14 6.22
N THR A 462 -17.76 19.85 7.30
CA THR A 462 -16.77 20.93 7.28
C THR A 462 -15.40 20.35 7.59
N ALA A 463 -14.45 20.57 6.68
CA ALA A 463 -13.09 20.08 6.79
C ALA A 463 -12.11 21.24 6.99
N ASN A 464 -11.10 21.01 7.82
CA ASN A 464 -10.02 21.93 8.14
C ASN A 464 -8.67 21.27 7.81
N GLY A 465 -7.68 22.09 7.49
CA GLY A 465 -6.34 21.62 7.14
C GLY A 465 -5.26 22.48 7.75
N THR A 466 -4.26 21.85 8.35
CA THR A 466 -3.10 22.54 8.94
C THR A 466 -1.83 21.78 8.63
N TRP A 467 -0.70 22.48 8.51
CA TRP A 467 0.61 21.82 8.46
C TRP A 467 1.01 21.31 9.86
N ASN A 468 1.39 20.04 9.96
CA ASN A 468 1.89 19.42 11.18
C ASN A 468 3.43 19.30 11.09
N ALA A 469 4.14 20.28 11.67
CA ALA A 469 5.60 20.34 11.62
C ALA A 469 6.31 19.13 12.24
N PRO A 470 5.92 18.62 13.43
CA PRO A 470 6.54 17.41 14.01
C PRO A 470 6.55 16.18 13.12
N SER A 471 5.47 15.93 12.37
CA SER A 471 5.36 14.77 11.48
C SER A 471 5.66 15.10 10.01
N THR A 472 5.98 16.36 9.70
CA THR A 472 6.23 16.86 8.34
C THR A 472 5.11 16.49 7.35
N GLN A 473 3.85 16.58 7.81
CA GLN A 473 2.67 16.16 7.05
C GLN A 473 1.58 17.21 7.11
N GLY A 474 0.78 17.32 6.04
CA GLY A 474 -0.51 17.97 6.08
C GLY A 474 -1.47 17.15 6.93
N LYS A 475 -2.17 17.82 7.85
CA LYS A 475 -3.19 17.23 8.72
C LYS A 475 -4.56 17.77 8.32
N LEU A 476 -5.45 16.87 7.94
CA LEU A 476 -6.87 17.16 7.75
C LEU A 476 -7.68 16.70 8.95
N THR A 477 -8.62 17.51 9.39
CA THR A 477 -9.63 17.17 10.40
C THR A 477 -11.01 17.62 9.94
N TRP A 478 -12.06 16.94 10.37
CA TRP A 478 -13.43 17.27 9.99
C TRP A 478 -14.45 16.88 11.05
N ASP A 479 -15.62 17.49 10.96
CA ASP A 479 -16.76 17.21 11.83
C ASP A 479 -17.42 15.86 11.49
N ALA A 480 -18.13 15.28 12.46
CA ALA A 480 -18.88 14.06 12.21
C ALA A 480 -20.08 14.33 11.29
N SER A 481 -20.28 13.48 10.29
CA SER A 481 -21.50 13.50 9.47
C SER A 481 -22.70 13.02 10.29
N ILE A 482 -23.85 13.65 10.06
CA ILE A 482 -25.15 13.26 10.63
C ILE A 482 -25.89 12.22 9.80
N ALA A 483 -25.33 11.80 8.66
CA ALA A 483 -25.96 10.83 7.78
C ALA A 483 -26.16 9.48 8.50
N PRO A 484 -27.40 8.98 8.64
CA PRO A 484 -27.68 7.75 9.37
C PRO A 484 -27.17 6.50 8.64
N ASP A 485 -26.96 6.61 7.33
CA ASP A 485 -26.47 5.55 6.45
C ASP A 485 -25.03 5.80 5.97
N LEU A 486 -24.23 6.50 6.77
CA LEU A 486 -22.80 6.73 6.54
C LEU A 486 -22.04 5.40 6.40
N ASP A 487 -21.37 5.21 5.26
CA ASP A 487 -20.51 4.07 4.99
C ASP A 487 -19.06 4.38 5.37
N GLN A 488 -18.50 5.47 4.82
CA GLN A 488 -17.13 5.91 5.08
C GLN A 488 -16.89 7.37 4.69
N TYR A 489 -15.78 7.92 5.17
CA TYR A 489 -15.19 9.15 4.63
C TYR A 489 -14.11 8.80 3.62
N GLU A 490 -14.09 9.50 2.49
CA GLU A 490 -13.09 9.32 1.43
C GLU A 490 -12.32 10.63 1.26
N VAL A 491 -11.00 10.59 1.47
CA VAL A 491 -10.12 11.77 1.31
C VAL A 491 -9.59 11.78 -0.11
N ARG A 492 -9.89 12.86 -0.83
CA ARG A 492 -9.47 13.08 -2.21
C ARG A 492 -8.53 14.27 -2.31
N TRP A 493 -7.49 14.11 -3.12
CA TRP A 493 -6.55 15.17 -3.49
C TRP A 493 -6.71 15.50 -4.97
N SER A 494 -6.49 16.77 -5.32
CA SER A 494 -6.48 17.24 -6.70
C SER A 494 -5.18 17.99 -6.98
N PRO A 495 -4.46 17.67 -8.07
CA PRO A 495 -3.25 18.39 -8.47
C PRO A 495 -3.56 19.82 -8.92
N GLY A 496 -2.57 20.70 -8.78
CA GLY A 496 -2.65 22.09 -9.24
C GLY A 496 -3.06 23.11 -8.16
N PRO A 497 -3.08 24.40 -8.53
CA PRO A 497 -3.22 25.50 -7.58
C PRO A 497 -4.63 25.60 -6.99
N THR A 498 -5.62 25.03 -7.66
CA THR A 498 -7.03 25.01 -7.27
C THR A 498 -7.58 23.60 -7.35
N TYR A 499 -8.57 23.29 -6.52
CA TYR A 499 -9.22 21.99 -6.55
C TYR A 499 -10.06 21.78 -7.83
N ASP A 500 -9.70 20.79 -8.63
CA ASP A 500 -10.46 20.33 -9.79
C ASP A 500 -10.98 18.90 -9.54
N ALA A 501 -12.30 18.74 -9.49
CA ALA A 501 -12.95 17.44 -9.28
C ALA A 501 -12.71 16.47 -10.44
N SER A 502 -12.41 16.95 -11.65
CA SER A 502 -12.06 16.08 -12.78
C SER A 502 -10.67 15.47 -12.63
N LEU A 503 -9.78 16.11 -11.87
CA LEU A 503 -8.41 15.65 -11.64
C LEU A 503 -8.24 14.98 -10.27
N GLU A 504 -9.32 14.75 -9.53
CA GLU A 504 -9.20 14.20 -8.19
C GLU A 504 -8.84 12.71 -8.18
N VAL A 505 -8.09 12.32 -7.15
CA VAL A 505 -7.72 10.94 -6.84
C VAL A 505 -7.94 10.68 -5.36
N VAL A 506 -8.30 9.45 -5.03
CA VAL A 506 -8.44 9.01 -3.64
C VAL A 506 -7.07 8.75 -3.05
N ILE A 507 -6.79 9.34 -1.90
CA ILE A 507 -5.53 9.16 -1.18
C ILE A 507 -5.72 8.42 0.15
N GLY A 508 -6.96 8.26 0.61
CA GLY A 508 -7.27 7.45 1.79
C GLY A 508 -8.75 7.34 2.09
N ASN A 509 -9.11 6.31 2.84
CA ASN A 509 -10.45 6.06 3.34
C ASN A 509 -10.42 6.01 4.87
N VAL A 510 -11.39 6.66 5.51
CA VAL A 510 -11.50 6.72 6.97
C VAL A 510 -12.87 6.18 7.38
N ALA A 511 -12.85 5.15 8.24
CA ALA A 511 -14.07 4.52 8.71
C ALA A 511 -14.87 5.47 9.63
N PRO A 512 -16.21 5.34 9.73
CA PRO A 512 -17.05 6.20 10.56
C PRO A 512 -16.63 6.24 12.03
N THR A 513 -16.09 5.13 12.53
CA THR A 513 -15.66 4.96 13.92
C THR A 513 -14.20 5.36 14.17
N ALA A 514 -13.44 5.68 13.12
CA ALA A 514 -12.05 6.08 13.25
C ALA A 514 -11.94 7.53 13.72
N THR A 515 -10.77 7.92 14.21
CA THR A 515 -10.45 9.32 14.46
C THR A 515 -10.60 10.10 13.17
N ARG A 516 -11.31 11.24 13.22
CA ARG A 516 -11.58 12.13 12.07
C ARG A 516 -10.35 12.99 11.76
N GLU A 517 -9.26 12.29 11.48
CA GLU A 517 -7.96 12.85 11.19
C GLU A 517 -7.33 12.06 10.04
N PHE A 518 -6.70 12.79 9.11
CA PHE A 518 -5.93 12.20 8.03
C PHE A 518 -4.62 12.95 7.84
N LEU A 519 -3.50 12.22 7.86
CA LEU A 519 -2.16 12.76 7.66
C LEU A 519 -1.67 12.40 6.26
N THR A 520 -1.09 13.37 5.55
CA THR A 520 -0.60 13.16 4.19
C THR A 520 0.56 14.06 3.83
N THR A 521 1.48 13.56 3.00
CA THR A 521 2.53 14.35 2.34
C THR A 521 2.16 14.71 0.90
N GLN A 522 0.96 14.32 0.44
CA GLN A 522 0.62 14.38 -0.98
C GLN A 522 0.60 15.82 -1.48
N GLY A 523 1.47 16.11 -2.47
CA GLY A 523 1.68 17.46 -3.02
C GLY A 523 2.14 18.50 -1.99
N LEU A 524 2.77 18.08 -0.91
CA LEU A 524 3.34 18.92 0.16
C LEU A 524 4.82 18.54 0.41
N LEU A 525 5.59 18.41 -0.67
CA LEU A 525 6.92 17.79 -0.68
C LEU A 525 8.06 18.79 -0.45
N THR A 526 7.86 20.04 -0.81
CA THR A 526 8.78 21.16 -0.61
C THR A 526 8.13 22.32 0.15
N SER A 527 8.94 23.13 0.83
CA SER A 527 8.47 24.38 1.43
C SER A 527 7.91 25.29 0.33
N GLY A 528 6.81 25.98 0.63
CA GLY A 528 6.05 26.76 -0.35
C GLY A 528 5.02 25.93 -1.14
N ASP A 529 5.07 24.60 -1.07
CA ASP A 529 4.08 23.77 -1.75
C ASP A 529 2.68 24.03 -1.21
N VAL A 530 1.74 24.02 -2.14
CA VAL A 530 0.32 24.19 -1.87
C VAL A 530 -0.42 22.99 -2.44
N SER A 531 -1.21 22.33 -1.59
CA SER A 531 -2.08 21.24 -2.02
C SER A 531 -3.52 21.43 -1.61
N ASN A 532 -4.40 20.87 -2.43
CA ASN A 532 -5.85 21.00 -2.32
C ASN A 532 -6.50 19.64 -2.08
N PHE A 533 -7.39 19.59 -1.08
CA PHE A 533 -8.03 18.36 -0.63
C PHE A 533 -9.52 18.57 -0.39
N LYS A 534 -10.28 17.47 -0.44
CA LYS A 534 -11.64 17.38 0.07
C LYS A 534 -11.87 16.05 0.75
N VAL A 535 -12.71 16.08 1.78
CA VAL A 535 -13.29 14.90 2.42
C VAL A 535 -14.69 14.69 1.86
N TYR A 536 -14.97 13.50 1.33
CA TYR A 536 -16.28 13.10 0.84
C TYR A 536 -16.97 12.21 1.86
N VAL A 537 -18.23 12.53 2.15
CA VAL A 537 -19.14 11.66 2.89
C VAL A 537 -19.74 10.67 1.90
N LYS A 538 -19.55 9.37 2.12
CA LYS A 538 -20.15 8.32 1.29
C LYS A 538 -21.16 7.54 2.09
N THR A 539 -22.35 7.40 1.52
CA THR A 539 -23.44 6.63 2.12
C THR A 539 -23.44 5.20 1.60
N THR A 540 -24.10 4.30 2.33
CA THR A 540 -24.27 2.92 1.90
C THR A 540 -25.19 2.77 0.68
N THR A 541 -25.89 3.84 0.27
CA THR A 541 -26.70 3.89 -0.97
C THR A 541 -25.89 4.33 -2.19
N GLY A 542 -24.63 4.72 -1.99
CA GLY A 542 -23.74 5.24 -3.04
C GLY A 542 -23.86 6.74 -3.27
N ASN A 543 -24.74 7.45 -2.55
CA ASN A 543 -24.78 8.90 -2.58
C ASN A 543 -23.56 9.48 -1.86
N GLU A 544 -22.95 10.51 -2.45
CA GLU A 544 -21.77 11.17 -1.89
C GLU A 544 -21.86 12.69 -1.96
N ARG A 545 -21.17 13.35 -1.01
CA ARG A 545 -21.02 14.80 -0.99
C ARG A 545 -19.66 15.21 -0.47
N GLY A 546 -18.98 16.08 -1.24
CA GLY A 546 -17.71 16.67 -0.86
C GLY A 546 -17.86 17.85 0.10
N SER A 547 -16.93 17.97 1.03
CA SER A 547 -16.72 19.12 1.91
C SER A 547 -16.28 20.39 1.16
N ASN A 548 -16.09 21.47 1.91
CA ASN A 548 -15.34 22.64 1.45
C ASN A 548 -13.93 22.24 1.00
N THR A 549 -13.36 23.00 0.05
CA THR A 549 -11.96 22.80 -0.35
C THR A 549 -11.03 23.16 0.80
N VAL A 550 -10.14 22.24 1.15
CA VAL A 550 -9.09 22.43 2.15
C VAL A 550 -7.77 22.66 1.44
N LYS A 551 -7.23 23.87 1.59
CA LYS A 551 -5.91 24.25 1.08
C LYS A 551 -4.90 24.13 2.22
N ILE A 552 -3.85 23.35 2.02
CA ILE A 552 -2.73 23.25 2.96
C ILE A 552 -1.49 23.81 2.26
N THR A 553 -0.80 24.70 2.95
CA THR A 553 0.52 25.19 2.53
C THR A 553 1.56 24.60 3.46
N ARG A 554 2.61 24.02 2.87
CA ARG A 554 3.80 23.66 3.63
C ARG A 554 4.63 24.93 3.82
N PRO A 555 4.88 25.37 5.06
CA PRO A 555 5.67 26.56 5.34
C PRO A 555 7.12 26.39 4.89
#